data_AF-A0A1F4G7Y5-F1
#
_entry.id   AF-A0A1F4G7Y5-F1
#
_cell.length_a   1.000
_cell.length_b   1.000
_cell.length_c   1.000
_cell.angle_alpha   90.00
_cell.angle_beta   90.00
_cell.angle_gamma   90.00
#
_symmetry.space_group_name_H-M   'P 1'
#
loop_
_entity.id
_entity.type
_entity.pdbx_description
1 polymer ?
#
loop_
_entity_poly.entity_id
_entity_poly.type
_entity_poly.pdbx_seq_one_letter_code
_entity_poly.pdbx_strand_id
1 'polypeptide(L)' 'MAASRNLLQLSFVIHAVVYAAVIGGLVYINQATSSQHNWAGIVAWAWGIGLAAHGAVWVMLRKGSSKAR' A
#
# COMPACT_ATOMS: atom_id res chain seq x y z
N MET A 1 2.30 -24.48 1.54
CA MET A 1 3.31 -23.42 1.35
C MET A 1 3.05 -22.51 0.14
N ALA A 2 2.70 -23.03 -1.04
CA ALA A 2 2.40 -22.20 -2.22
C ALA A 2 1.18 -21.28 -2.04
N ALA A 3 0.09 -21.79 -1.46
CA ALA A 3 -1.13 -21.00 -1.23
C ALA A 3 -0.89 -19.75 -0.36
N SER A 4 -0.15 -19.88 0.75
CA SER A 4 0.15 -18.74 1.64
C SER A 4 1.01 -17.65 0.98
N ARG A 5 1.93 -18.03 0.06
CA ARG A 5 2.73 -17.05 -0.70
C ARG A 5 1.85 -16.25 -1.66
N ASN A 6 0.90 -16.91 -2.32
CA ASN A 6 -0.08 -16.25 -3.21
C ASN A 6 -0.96 -15.27 -2.44
N LEU A 7 -1.37 -15.60 -1.20
CA LEU A 7 -2.18 -14.72 -0.37
C LEU A 7 -1.43 -13.46 0.09
N LEU A 8 -0.15 -13.56 0.47
CA LEU A 8 0.65 -12.39 0.85
C LEU A 8 0.92 -11.46 -0.34
N GLN A 9 1.23 -12.03 -1.51
CA GLN A 9 1.39 -11.26 -2.73
C GLN A 9 0.08 -10.58 -3.14
N LEU A 10 -1.04 -11.31 -3.11
CA LEU A 10 -2.36 -10.76 -3.39
C LEU A 10 -2.73 -9.64 -2.40
N SER A 11 -2.46 -9.85 -1.10
CA SER A 11 -2.67 -8.84 -0.05
C SER A 11 -1.92 -7.56 -0.36
N PHE A 12 -0.63 -7.64 -0.71
CA PHE A 12 0.16 -6.46 -1.06
C PHE A 12 -0.36 -5.76 -2.34
N VAL A 13 -0.66 -6.53 -3.40
CA VAL A 13 -1.16 -5.98 -4.67
C VAL A 13 -2.49 -5.26 -4.49
N ILE A 14 -3.43 -5.83 -3.73
CA ILE A 14 -4.73 -5.19 -3.44
C ILE A 14 -4.49 -3.86 -2.73
N HIS A 15 -3.66 -3.83 -1.68
CA HIS A 15 -3.38 -2.59 -0.95
C HIS A 15 -2.70 -1.55 -1.83
N ALA A 16 -1.79 -1.95 -2.73
CA ALA A 16 -1.13 -1.03 -3.64
C ALA A 16 -2.12 -0.39 -4.64
N VAL A 17 -3.03 -1.20 -5.21
CA VAL A 17 -4.06 -0.72 -6.13
C VAL A 17 -5.05 0.20 -5.42
N VAL A 18 -5.54 -0.22 -4.24
CA VAL A 18 -6.46 0.59 -3.42
C VAL A 18 -5.80 1.91 -3.03
N TYR A 19 -4.54 1.88 -2.59
CA TYR A 19 -3.78 3.09 -2.28
C TYR A 19 -3.71 4.04 -3.48
N ALA A 20 -3.33 3.55 -4.66
CA ALA A 20 -3.23 4.39 -5.85
C ALA A 20 -4.59 4.99 -6.25
N ALA A 21 -5.65 4.20 -6.25
CA ALA A 21 -6.99 4.65 -6.63
C ALA A 21 -7.55 5.68 -5.64
N VAL A 22 -7.48 5.38 -4.34
CA VAL A 22 -8.00 6.27 -3.28
C VAL A 22 -7.19 7.56 -3.22
N ILE A 23 -5.86 7.49 -3.17
CA ILE A 23 -5.03 8.70 -3.09
C ILE A 23 -5.16 9.55 -4.35
N GLY A 24 -5.20 8.94 -5.54
CA GLY A 24 -5.46 9.66 -6.79
C GLY A 24 -6.79 10.41 -6.75
N GLY A 25 -7.86 9.75 -6.30
CA GLY A 25 -9.17 10.37 -6.12
C GLY A 25 -9.15 11.51 -5.09
N LEU A 26 -8.49 11.33 -3.96
CA LEU A 26 -8.37 12.36 -2.93
C LEU A 26 -7.57 13.57 -3.40
N VAL A 27 -6.51 13.37 -4.19
CA VAL A 27 -5.74 14.46 -4.80
C VAL A 27 -6.63 15.26 -5.76
N TYR A 28 -7.41 14.58 -6.61
CA TYR A 28 -8.36 15.25 -7.50
C TYR A 28 -9.40 16.06 -6.72
N ILE A 29 -10.01 15.47 -5.69
CA ILE A 29 -11.01 16.15 -4.86
C ILE A 29 -10.38 17.33 -4.12
N ASN A 30 -9.17 17.18 -3.57
CA ASN A 30 -8.47 18.26 -2.89
C ASN A 30 -8.23 19.46 -3.80
N GLN A 31 -7.81 19.23 -5.05
CA GLN A 31 -7.65 20.31 -6.03
C GLN A 31 -8.98 20.99 -6.36
N ALA A 32 -10.08 20.22 -6.44
CA ALA A 32 -11.40 20.74 -6.76
C ALA A 32 -12.07 21.52 -5.62
N THR A 33 -11.78 21.19 -4.35
CA THR A 33 -12.52 21.73 -3.19
C THR A 33 -11.67 22.55 -2.23
N SER A 34 -10.35 22.39 -2.23
CA SER A 34 -9.45 22.94 -1.22
C SER A 34 -8.04 23.18 -1.78
N SER A 35 -7.92 23.79 -2.96
CA SER A 35 -6.62 23.99 -3.63
C SER A 35 -5.59 24.79 -2.81
N GLN A 36 -6.05 25.62 -1.87
CA GLN A 36 -5.22 26.38 -0.95
C GLN A 36 -4.65 25.52 0.20
N HIS A 37 -5.20 24.32 0.45
CA HIS A 37 -4.87 23.47 1.59
C HIS A 37 -4.75 22.00 1.17
N ASN A 38 -3.53 21.48 1.10
CA ASN A 38 -3.28 20.10 0.69
C ASN A 38 -3.49 19.08 1.82
N TRP A 39 -4.76 18.76 2.12
CA TRP A 39 -5.10 17.70 3.07
C TRP A 39 -4.89 16.29 2.51
N ALA A 40 -4.88 16.11 1.18
CA ALA A 40 -4.67 14.81 0.56
C ALA A 40 -3.25 14.27 0.84
N GLY A 41 -2.27 15.17 0.99
CA GLY A 41 -0.88 14.81 1.30
C GLY A 41 -0.71 14.04 2.61
N ILE A 42 -1.35 14.47 3.70
CA ILE A 42 -1.23 13.78 4.99
C ILE A 42 -1.96 12.42 4.99
N VAL A 43 -3.08 12.33 4.27
CA VAL A 43 -3.79 11.05 4.10
C VAL A 43 -2.95 10.06 3.28
N ALA A 44 -2.33 10.53 2.20
CA ALA A 44 -1.40 9.73 1.40
C ALA A 44 -0.23 9.22 2.23
N TRP A 45 0.39 10.09 3.04
CA TRP A 45 1.47 9.68 3.92
C TRP A 45 1.05 8.61 4.94
N ALA A 46 -0.07 8.82 5.65
CA ALA A 46 -0.55 7.88 6.67
C ALA A 46 -0.91 6.50 6.07
N TRP A 47 -1.63 6.48 4.94
CA TRP A 47 -1.95 5.23 4.24
C TRP A 47 -0.71 4.57 3.62
N GLY A 48 0.27 5.38 3.20
CA GLY A 48 1.54 4.90 2.63
C GLY A 48 2.35 4.08 3.64
N ILE A 49 2.27 4.41 4.93
CA ILE A 49 2.86 3.60 6.01
C ILE A 49 2.22 2.21 6.06
N GLY A 50 0.89 2.12 5.94
CA GLY A 50 0.18 0.84 5.88
C GLY A 50 0.64 -0.01 4.67
N LEU A 51 0.71 0.60 3.49
CA LEU A 51 1.20 -0.07 2.29
C LEU A 51 2.65 -0.56 2.45
N ALA A 52 3.52 0.26 3.04
CA ALA A 52 4.91 -0.11 3.33
C ALA A 52 4.99 -1.29 4.30
N ALA A 53 4.12 -1.36 5.31
CA ALA A 53 4.06 -2.48 6.24
C ALA A 53 3.67 -3.79 5.54
N HIS A 54 2.67 -3.77 4.65
CA HIS A 54 2.31 -4.95 3.83
C HIS A 54 3.48 -5.41 2.94
N GLY A 55 4.19 -4.47 2.32
CA GLY A 55 5.38 -4.77 1.52
C GLY A 55 6.52 -5.35 2.34
N ALA A 56 6.79 -4.79 3.53
CA ALA A 56 7.83 -5.27 4.44
C ALA A 56 7.56 -6.72 4.88
N VAL A 57 6.33 -7.03 5.32
CA VAL A 57 5.94 -8.39 5.72
C VAL A 57 6.08 -9.37 4.57
N TRP A 58 5.65 -8.99 3.36
CA TRP A 58 5.81 -9.82 2.17
C TRP A 58 7.29 -10.13 1.88
N VAL A 59 8.18 -9.13 1.93
CA VAL A 59 9.63 -9.31 1.69
C VAL A 59 10.30 -10.15 2.78
N MET A 60 10.02 -9.88 4.07
CA MET A 60 10.60 -10.59 5.21
C MET A 60 10.26 -12.09 5.16
N LEU A 61 8.99 -12.42 4.93
CA LEU A 61 8.55 -13.82 4.86
C LEU A 61 9.04 -14.52 3.59
N ARG A 62 9.20 -13.80 2.47
CA ARG A 62 9.84 -14.34 1.26
C ARG A 62 11.31 -14.70 1.52
N LYS A 63 12.07 -13.82 2.19
CA LYS A 63 13.49 -14.03 2.52
C LYS A 63 13.69 -15.16 3.52
N GLY A 64 12.83 -15.28 4.54
CA GLY A 64 12.88 -16.38 5.51
C GLY A 64 12.67 -17.76 4.85
N SER A 65 11.80 -17.83 3.84
CA SER A 65 11.51 -19.09 3.15
C SER A 65 12.62 -19.53 2.17
N SER A 66 13.46 -18.62 1.70
CA SER A 66 14.64 -18.95 0.86
C SER A 66 15.83 -19.48 1.67
N LYS A 67 15.93 -19.14 2.96
CA LYS A 67 17.05 -19.56 3.82
C LYS A 67 16.86 -20.94 4.45
N ALA A 68 15.63 -21.46 4.45
CA ALA A 68 15.24 -22.75 5.02
C ALA A 68 15.24 -23.90 4.00
N ARG A 69 15.70 -23.66 2.78
CA ARG A 69 15.81 -24.63 1.68
C ARG A 69 17.28 -24.73 1.28
#